data_AF-A0A3N5HEL0-F1
#
_entry.id   AF-A0A3N5HEL0-F1
#
_cell.length_a   1.000
_cell.length_b   1.000
_cell.length_c   1.000
_cell.angle_alpha   90.00
_cell.angle_beta   90.00
_cell.angle_gamma   90.00
#
_symmetry.space_group_name_H-M   'P 1'
#
loop_
_entity.id
_entity.type
_entity.pdbx_description
1 polymer ?
#
loop_
_entity_poly.entity_id
_entity_poly.type
_entity_poly.pdbx_seq_one_letter_code
_entity_poly.pdbx_strand_id
1 'polypeptide(L)'
;MYELWSDSLRATFSTLGARLVSVIADGVDLVSGGGNDAQVMAGDWTAGAVCGRFADRISHARVALDGAEHRLVANMGEHQLHGGP
;
A
#
# COMPACT_ATOMS: atom_id res chain seq x y z
N MET A 1 7.50 -13.44 4.33
CA MET A 1 6.16 -13.75 3.79
C MET A 1 5.44 -14.67 4.77
N TYR A 2 4.15 -14.42 4.96
CA TYR A 2 3.26 -15.24 5.78
C TYR A 2 2.14 -15.77 4.91
N GLU A 3 1.64 -16.94 5.22
CA GLU A 3 0.59 -17.57 4.43
C GLU A 3 -0.49 -18.12 5.33
N LEU A 4 -1.73 -17.91 4.92
CA LEU A 4 -2.93 -18.46 5.53
C LEU A 4 -3.66 -19.24 4.46
N TRP A 5 -4.18 -20.42 4.80
CA TRP A 5 -4.92 -21.25 3.86
C TRP A 5 -6.11 -21.94 4.51
N SER A 6 -7.08 -22.28 3.66
CA SER A 6 -8.20 -23.19 3.91
C SER A 6 -8.24 -24.23 2.78
N ASP A 7 -9.28 -25.07 2.77
CA ASP A 7 -9.50 -26.04 1.69
C ASP A 7 -9.76 -25.38 0.32
N SER A 8 -10.20 -24.11 0.31
CA SER A 8 -10.65 -23.42 -0.92
C SER A 8 -9.86 -22.17 -1.27
N LEU A 9 -9.00 -21.68 -0.35
CA LEU A 9 -8.31 -20.40 -0.54
C LEU A 9 -6.93 -20.41 0.12
N ARG A 10 -5.97 -19.76 -0.53
CA ARG A 10 -4.62 -19.52 0.00
C ARG A 10 -4.28 -18.04 -0.19
N ALA A 11 -3.91 -17.36 0.90
CA ALA A 11 -3.54 -15.95 0.89
C ALA A 11 -2.12 -15.74 1.41
N THR A 12 -1.32 -14.99 0.67
CA THR A 12 0.06 -14.67 1.00
C THR A 12 0.19 -13.20 1.37
N PHE A 13 0.94 -12.93 2.45
CA PHE A 13 1.14 -11.61 3.00
C PHE A 13 2.63 -11.28 3.16
N SER A 14 3.00 -10.01 3.03
CA SER A 14 4.31 -9.48 3.41
C SER A 14 4.20 -8.58 4.64
N THR A 15 5.19 -8.63 5.51
CA THR A 15 5.34 -7.63 6.58
C THR A 15 5.71 -6.26 6.04
N LEU A 16 6.27 -6.18 4.83
CA LEU A 16 6.52 -4.92 4.16
C LEU A 16 5.19 -4.29 3.71
N GLY A 17 4.75 -3.26 4.43
CA GLY A 17 3.50 -2.54 4.16
C GLY A 17 2.23 -3.33 4.50
N ALA A 18 2.32 -4.34 5.38
CA ALA A 18 1.21 -5.23 5.74
C ALA A 18 0.42 -5.73 4.51
N ARG A 19 1.16 -6.15 3.49
CA ARG A 19 0.68 -6.27 2.11
C ARG A 19 -0.03 -7.59 1.85
N LEU A 20 -1.13 -7.55 1.11
CA LEU A 20 -1.71 -8.71 0.44
C LEU A 20 -1.00 -8.94 -0.90
N VAL A 21 -0.33 -10.07 -1.03
CA VAL A 21 0.56 -10.36 -2.17
C VAL A 21 -0.11 -11.28 -3.20
N SER A 22 -0.87 -12.26 -2.75
CA SER A 22 -1.54 -13.25 -3.60
C SER A 22 -2.77 -13.80 -2.90
N VAL A 23 -3.82 -14.10 -3.67
CA VAL A 23 -5.02 -14.81 -3.21
C VAL A 23 -5.36 -15.86 -4.26
N ILE A 24 -5.04 -17.12 -3.97
CA ILE A 24 -5.31 -18.24 -4.87
C ILE A 24 -6.62 -18.90 -4.48
N ALA A 25 -7.56 -18.98 -5.42
CA ALA A 25 -8.77 -19.79 -5.33
C ALA A 25 -8.94 -20.57 -6.63
N ASP A 26 -9.32 -21.86 -6.54
CA ASP A 26 -9.47 -22.76 -7.70
C ASP A 26 -8.24 -22.76 -8.65
N GLY A 27 -7.05 -22.60 -8.08
CA GLY A 27 -5.77 -22.57 -8.82
C GLY A 27 -5.46 -21.24 -9.53
N VAL A 28 -6.30 -20.22 -9.38
CA VAL A 28 -6.14 -18.89 -10.00
C VAL A 28 -5.78 -17.85 -8.95
N ASP A 29 -4.75 -17.03 -9.21
CA ASP A 29 -4.48 -15.85 -8.39
C ASP A 29 -5.46 -14.72 -8.75
N LEU A 30 -6.18 -14.24 -7.74
CA LEU A 30 -7.27 -13.28 -7.88
C LEU A 30 -6.82 -11.82 -7.73
N VAL A 31 -5.55 -11.57 -7.38
CA VAL A 31 -5.02 -10.21 -7.20
C VAL A 31 -3.84 -9.92 -8.12
N SER A 32 -3.73 -8.66 -8.54
CA SER A 32 -2.58 -8.15 -9.30
C SER A 32 -1.57 -7.48 -8.38
N GLY A 33 -0.30 -7.43 -8.80
CA GLY A 33 0.76 -6.73 -8.07
C GLY A 33 1.50 -7.57 -7.02
N GLY A 34 1.39 -8.89 -7.11
CA GLY A 34 2.25 -9.82 -6.39
C GLY A 34 3.70 -9.78 -6.85
N GLY A 35 4.62 -10.14 -5.97
CA GLY A 35 6.06 -10.13 -6.17
C GLY A 35 6.78 -10.27 -4.84
N ASN A 36 8.09 -10.47 -4.87
CA ASN A 36 8.88 -10.31 -3.65
C ASN A 36 9.04 -8.82 -3.31
N ASP A 37 9.44 -8.54 -2.07
CA ASP A 37 9.61 -7.18 -1.55
C ASP A 37 10.53 -6.30 -2.44
N ALA A 38 11.59 -6.87 -3.03
CA ALA A 38 12.50 -6.11 -3.89
C ALA A 38 11.84 -5.67 -5.22
N GLN A 39 11.04 -6.56 -5.84
CA GLN A 39 10.31 -6.24 -7.07
C GLN A 39 9.26 -5.17 -6.84
N VAL A 40 8.53 -5.28 -5.74
CA VAL A 40 7.56 -4.30 -5.27
C VAL A 40 8.19 -2.92 -5.10
N MET A 41 9.33 -2.85 -4.41
CA MET A 41 9.99 -1.57 -4.12
C MET A 41 10.62 -0.94 -5.37
N ALA A 42 10.94 -1.74 -6.39
CA ALA A 42 11.40 -1.27 -7.69
C ALA A 42 10.26 -0.88 -8.64
N GLY A 43 9.01 -1.22 -8.30
CA GLY A 43 7.83 -1.03 -9.14
C GLY A 43 6.72 -0.26 -8.42
N ASP A 44 5.49 -0.81 -8.46
CA ASP A 44 4.35 -0.22 -7.76
C ASP A 44 4.37 -0.62 -6.27
N TRP A 45 4.83 0.32 -5.45
CA TRP A 45 4.90 0.16 -4.00
C TRP A 45 3.52 0.18 -3.33
N THR A 46 2.45 0.61 -4.01
CA THR A 46 1.10 0.72 -3.42
C THR A 46 0.27 -0.56 -3.58
N ALA A 47 0.57 -1.38 -4.59
CA ALA A 47 -0.22 -2.57 -4.90
C ALA A 47 -0.32 -3.56 -3.71
N GLY A 48 -1.55 -3.78 -3.24
CA GLY A 48 -1.85 -4.66 -2.11
C GLY A 48 -1.36 -4.16 -0.74
N ALA A 49 -0.67 -3.02 -0.66
CA ALA A 49 -0.14 -2.47 0.57
C ALA A 49 -1.22 -1.71 1.36
N VAL A 50 -1.11 -1.73 2.68
CA VAL A 50 -1.90 -0.85 3.54
C VAL A 50 -1.26 0.55 3.52
N CYS A 51 -1.78 1.43 2.67
CA CYS A 51 -1.29 2.80 2.52
C CYS A 51 -1.74 3.71 3.67
N GLY A 52 -0.85 4.54 4.21
CA GLY A 52 -1.22 5.41 5.34
C GLY A 52 -0.08 6.26 5.90
N ARG A 53 -0.35 7.12 6.89
CA ARG A 53 -1.59 7.19 7.71
C ARG A 53 -2.80 7.82 7.03
N PHE A 54 -2.63 8.48 5.88
CA PHE A 54 -3.72 9.03 5.08
C PHE A 54 -3.65 8.44 3.66
N ALA A 55 -4.72 7.81 3.20
CA ALA A 55 -4.77 7.27 1.85
C ALA A 55 -5.10 8.37 0.83
N ASP A 56 -4.67 8.16 -0.42
CA ASP A 56 -4.81 9.13 -1.52
C ASP A 56 -4.13 10.48 -1.24
N ARG A 57 -4.64 11.58 -1.82
CA ARG A 57 -3.93 12.85 -1.94
C ARG A 57 -4.34 13.85 -0.85
N ILE A 58 -3.35 14.54 -0.30
CA ILE A 58 -3.49 15.80 0.43
C ILE A 58 -2.99 16.93 -0.48
N SER A 59 -3.91 17.81 -0.86
CA SER A 59 -3.64 18.95 -1.74
C SER A 59 -2.54 19.85 -1.19
N HIS A 60 -1.63 20.28 -2.07
CA HIS A 60 -0.44 21.07 -1.77
C HIS A 60 0.44 20.56 -0.60
N ALA A 61 0.29 19.29 -0.19
CA ALA A 61 0.90 18.72 1.00
C ALA A 61 0.69 19.62 2.24
N ARG A 62 -0.53 20.14 2.41
CA ARG A 62 -0.91 21.02 3.55
C ARG A 62 -2.19 20.52 4.20
N VAL A 63 -2.20 20.53 5.53
CA VAL A 63 -3.40 20.24 6.33
C VAL A 63 -3.55 21.31 7.40
N ALA A 64 -4.77 21.78 7.63
CA ALA A 64 -5.10 22.64 8.75
C ALA A 64 -5.65 21.79 9.89
N LEU A 65 -5.02 21.82 11.06
CA LEU A 65 -5.45 21.11 12.27
C LEU A 65 -5.51 22.13 13.41
N ASP A 66 -6.65 22.22 14.09
CA ASP A 66 -6.85 23.15 15.22
C ASP A 66 -6.48 24.61 14.92
N GLY A 67 -6.72 25.05 13.68
CA GLY A 67 -6.42 26.41 13.23
C GLY A 67 -4.95 26.67 12.88
N ALA A 68 -4.07 25.67 12.99
CA ALA A 68 -2.69 25.74 12.56
C ALA A 68 -2.49 25.01 11.22
N GLU A 69 -1.72 25.61 10.31
CA GLU A 69 -1.31 24.95 9.07
C GLU A 69 -0.07 24.08 9.31
N HIS A 70 -0.16 22.82 8.90
CA HIS A 70 0.94 21.87 8.89
C HIS A 70 1.34 21.56 7.45
N ARG A 71 2.61 21.80 7.14
CA ARG A 71 3.19 21.43 5.86
C ARG A 71 3.76 20.01 5.96
N LEU A 72 3.37 19.18 5.01
CA LEU A 72 3.78 17.79 4.86
C LEU A 72 4.81 17.68 3.73
N VAL A 73 5.43 16.50 3.60
CA VAL A 73 6.34 16.23 2.48
C VAL A 73 5.54 15.78 1.27
N ALA A 74 5.64 16.53 0.18
CA ALA A 74 5.07 16.16 -1.11
C ALA A 74 5.89 15.04 -1.76
N ASN A 75 5.21 14.05 -2.31
CA ASN A 75 5.81 12.90 -3.03
C ASN A 75 5.09 12.61 -4.37
N MET A 76 4.08 13.39 -4.73
CA MET A 76 3.41 13.34 -6.05
C MET A 76 3.13 14.76 -6.53
N GLY A 77 4.09 15.34 -7.25
CA GLY A 77 4.03 16.75 -7.65
C GLY A 77 4.01 17.66 -6.41
N GLU A 78 3.03 18.56 -6.33
CA GLU A 78 2.84 19.42 -5.16
C GLU A 78 2.01 18.77 -4.05
N HIS A 79 1.44 17.58 -4.28
CA HIS A 79 0.58 16.88 -3.33
C HIS A 79 1.37 15.86 -2.51
N GLN A 80 0.85 15.52 -1.33
CA GLN A 80 1.25 14.31 -0.62
C GLN A 80 0.28 13.19 -1.00
N LEU A 81 0.80 12.04 -1.38
CA LEU A 81 0.08 10.83 -1.71
C LEU A 81 0.35 9.75 -0.66
N HIS A 82 -0.71 9.04 -0.24
CA HIS A 82 -0.63 7.82 0.58
C HIS A 82 0.19 7.96 1.87
N GLY A 83 0.17 9.15 2.48
CA GLY A 83 0.81 9.43 3.76
C GLY A 83 2.21 10.03 3.67
N GLY A 84 2.74 10.21 2.46
CA GLY A 84 4.08 10.75 2.24
C GLY A 84 5.18 9.68 2.33
N PRO A 85 6.45 10.10 2.43
CA PRO A 85 7.58 9.18 2.57
C PRO A 85 7.62 8.48 3.94
#